data_AF-A0A5K7S5B4-F1
#
_entry.id   AF-A0A5K7S5B4-F1
#
_cell.length_a   1.000
_cell.length_b   1.000
_cell.length_c   1.000
_cell.angle_alpha   90.00
_cell.angle_beta   90.00
_cell.angle_gamma   90.00
#
_symmetry.space_group_name_H-M   'P 1'
#
loop_
_entity.id
_entity.type
_entity.pdbx_description
1 polymer ?
#
loop_
_entity_poly.entity_id
_entity_poly.type
_entity_poly.pdbx_seq_one_letter_code
_entity_poly.pdbx_strand_id
1 'polypeptide(L)' 'MASISPKQGSLSSVIRSYKSSVSKQCRAIHADFVWQTRFHDRIIRDESEFWKIREYILNNPGNWGKDKYNQP' A
#
# COMPACT_ATOMS: atom_id res chain seq x y z
N MET A 1 10.34 10.13 -25.64
CA MET A 1 10.45 9.18 -24.51
C MET A 1 9.89 9.71 -23.18
N ALA A 2 9.71 11.02 -22.97
CA ALA A 2 9.27 11.58 -21.69
C ALA A 2 7.74 11.49 -21.40
N SER A 3 6.91 11.14 -22.39
CA SER A 3 5.44 11.19 -22.26
C SER A 3 4.81 10.01 -21.51
N ILE A 4 5.57 8.96 -21.21
CA ILE A 4 5.07 7.73 -20.54
C ILE A 4 5.62 7.62 -19.11
N SER A 5 6.62 8.42 -18.75
CA SER A 5 7.24 8.35 -17.41
C SER A 5 6.29 8.92 -16.35
N PRO A 6 6.09 8.22 -15.21
CA PRO A 6 5.28 8.73 -14.12
C PRO A 6 5.73 10.11 -13.68
N LYS A 7 4.78 11.02 -13.46
CA LYS A 7 5.07 12.39 -13.04
C LYS A 7 5.96 12.36 -11.79
N GLN A 8 7.04 13.14 -11.82
CA GLN A 8 7.93 13.29 -10.67
C GLN A 8 7.10 13.76 -9.45
N GLY A 9 7.34 13.15 -8.30
CA GLY A 9 6.60 13.45 -7.06
C GLY A 9 5.16 12.91 -6.99
N SER A 10 4.68 12.17 -8.01
CA SER A 10 3.38 11.50 -7.88
C SER A 10 3.41 10.39 -6.83
N LEU A 11 2.25 10.11 -6.22
CA LEU A 11 2.09 8.99 -5.28
C LEU A 11 2.56 7.67 -5.89
N SER A 12 2.21 7.41 -7.15
CA SER A 12 2.66 6.23 -7.90
C SER A 12 4.18 6.12 -7.99
N SER A 13 4.89 7.24 -8.21
CA SER A 13 6.36 7.27 -8.23
C SER A 13 6.95 6.94 -6.86
N VAL A 14 6.38 7.49 -5.78
CA VAL A 14 6.82 7.22 -4.40
C VAL A 14 6.61 5.75 -4.04
N ILE A 15 5.41 5.22 -4.28
CA ILE A 15 5.07 3.82 -3.98
C ILE A 15 5.92 2.85 -4.81
N ARG A 16 6.19 3.17 -6.07
CA ARG A 16 7.10 2.36 -6.91
C ARG A 16 8.49 2.26 -6.31
N SER A 17 9.09 3.38 -5.90
CA SER A 17 10.42 3.40 -5.28
C SER A 17 10.44 2.64 -3.96
N TYR A 18 9.42 2.81 -3.12
CA TYR A 18 9.27 2.10 -1.87
C TYR A 18 9.18 0.58 -2.08
N LYS A 19 8.21 0.11 -2.90
CA LYS A 19 8.05 -1.32 -3.19
C LYS A 19 9.30 -1.91 -3.82
N SER A 20 10.02 -1.17 -4.67
CA SER A 20 11.28 -1.62 -5.27
C SER A 20 12.37 -1.87 -4.22
N SER A 21 12.61 -0.89 -3.33
CA SER A 21 13.64 -0.98 -2.29
C SER A 21 13.35 -2.14 -1.32
N VAL A 22 12.11 -2.23 -0.84
CA VAL A 22 11.71 -3.30 0.08
C VAL A 22 11.76 -4.67 -0.60
N SER A 23 11.33 -4.80 -1.87
CA SER A 23 11.43 -6.07 -2.60
C SER A 23 12.86 -6.59 -2.67
N LYS A 24 13.83 -5.70 -2.91
CA LYS A 24 15.25 -6.06 -2.96
C LYS A 24 15.71 -6.62 -1.61
N GLN A 25 15.32 -5.99 -0.51
CA GLN A 25 15.71 -6.42 0.84
C GLN A 25 14.99 -7.71 1.24
N CYS A 26 13.68 -7.80 1.04
CA CYS A 26 12.89 -8.98 1.40
C CYS A 26 13.32 -10.21 0.60
N ARG A 27 13.64 -10.08 -0.70
CA ARG A 27 14.09 -11.22 -1.53
C ARG A 27 15.46 -11.76 -1.13
N ALA A 28 16.28 -11.01 -0.41
CA ALA A 28 17.50 -11.52 0.17
C ALA A 28 17.25 -12.51 1.32
N ILE A 29 16.07 -12.46 1.94
CA ILE A 29 15.65 -13.32 3.07
C ILE A 29 14.63 -14.38 2.60
N HIS A 30 13.73 -13.99 1.70
CA HIS A 30 12.62 -14.82 1.19
C HIS A 30 12.47 -14.57 -0.31
N ALA A 31 13.10 -15.43 -1.13
CA ALA A 31 13.23 -15.24 -2.59
C ALA A 31 11.88 -15.06 -3.30
N ASP A 32 10.84 -15.74 -2.82
CA ASP A 32 9.49 -15.71 -3.39
C ASP A 32 8.65 -14.52 -2.92
N PHE A 33 9.25 -13.54 -2.25
CA PHE A 33 8.52 -12.36 -1.79
C PHE A 33 7.90 -11.60 -2.97
N VAL A 34 6.59 -11.37 -2.88
CA VAL A 34 5.79 -10.63 -3.85
C VAL A 34 4.84 -9.69 -3.14
N TRP A 35 4.57 -8.56 -3.79
CA TRP A 35 3.51 -7.65 -3.38
C TRP A 35 2.19 -8.07 -4.01
N GLN A 36 1.09 -7.75 -3.33
CA GLN A 36 -0.18 -7.57 -4.04
C GLN A 36 -0.01 -6.52 -5.14
N THR A 37 -0.58 -6.81 -6.31
CA THR A 37 -0.53 -5.92 -7.47
C THR A 37 -1.20 -4.59 -7.18
N ARG A 38 -0.62 -3.49 -7.72
CA ARG A 38 -1.11 -2.10 -7.55
C ARG A 38 -1.12 -1.68 -6.07
N PHE A 39 -1.83 -0.61 -5.75
CA PHE A 39 -2.04 -0.10 -4.40
C PHE A 39 -3.41 0.58 -4.35
N HIS A 40 -3.98 0.70 -3.16
CA HIS A 40 -5.19 1.48 -2.92
C HIS A 40 -4.79 2.88 -2.47
N ASP A 41 -5.39 3.90 -3.08
CA ASP A 41 -5.27 5.29 -2.66
C ASP A 41 -6.65 5.94 -2.56
N ARG A 42 -6.76 6.90 -1.64
CA ARG A 42 -7.98 7.65 -1.38
C ARG A 42 -7.62 9.03 -0.85
N ILE A 43 -8.16 10.07 -1.50
CA ILE A 43 -8.04 11.45 -1.02
C ILE A 43 -9.03 11.64 0.13
N ILE A 44 -8.51 12.02 1.29
CA ILE A 44 -9.29 12.38 2.47
C ILE A 44 -9.80 13.82 2.28
N ARG A 45 -11.12 14.01 2.29
CA ARG A 45 -11.79 15.27 1.93
C ARG A 45 -12.32 16.04 3.14
N ASP A 46 -12.49 15.35 4.27
CA ASP A 46 -12.98 15.95 5.50
C ASP A 46 -12.42 15.23 6.75
N GLU A 47 -12.66 15.86 7.90
CA GLU A 47 -12.19 15.37 9.20
C GLU A 47 -12.88 14.07 9.63
N SER A 48 -14.17 13.89 9.30
CA SER A 48 -14.89 12.65 9.64
C SER A 48 -14.28 11.44 8.95
N GLU A 49 -13.94 11.61 7.67
CA GLU A 49 -13.24 10.60 6.88
C GLU A 49 -11.84 10.31 7.42
N PHE A 50 -11.10 11.35 7.82
CA PHE A 50 -9.79 11.18 8.46
C PHE A 50 -9.88 10.28 9.69
N TRP A 51 -10.81 10.57 10.61
CA TRP A 51 -10.98 9.79 11.84
C TRP A 51 -11.36 8.34 11.56
N LYS A 52 -12.27 8.10 10.60
CA LYS A 52 -12.68 6.73 10.20
C LYS A 52 -11.51 5.93 9.62
N ILE A 53 -10.71 6.52 8.74
CA ILE A 53 -9.55 5.83 8.15
C ILE A 53 -8.49 5.55 9.22
N ARG A 54 -8.24 6.49 10.12
CA ARG A 54 -7.32 6.31 11.24
C ARG A 54 -7.78 5.17 12.16
N GLU A 55 -9.05 5.14 12.53
CA GLU A 55 -9.63 4.07 13.34
C GLU A 55 -9.54 2.71 12.64
N TYR A 56 -9.84 2.66 11.34
CA TYR A 56 -9.68 1.44 10.54
C TYR A 56 -8.24 0.91 10.59
N ILE A 57 -7.24 1.76 10.33
CA ILE A 57 -5.82 1.34 10.32
C ILE A 57 -5.41 0.78 11.69
N LEU A 58 -5.81 1.44 12.79
CA LEU A 58 -5.47 1.01 14.14
C LEU A 58 -6.12 -0.32 14.51
N ASN A 59 -7.38 -0.51 14.13
CA ASN A 59 -8.17 -1.68 14.52
C ASN A 59 -8.00 -2.88 13.57
N ASN A 60 -7.52 -2.67 12.34
CA ASN A 60 -7.42 -3.73 11.32
C ASN A 60 -6.59 -4.95 11.76
N PRO A 61 -5.40 -4.82 12.39
CA PRO A 61 -4.64 -5.98 12.85
C PRO A 61 -5.43 -6.90 13.79
N GLY A 62 -6.21 -6.33 14.71
CA GLY A 62 -7.07 -7.10 15.63
C GLY A 62 -8.31 -7.68 14.96
N ASN A 63 -8.80 -7.03 13.90
CA ASN A 63 -9.98 -7.47 13.15
C ASN A 63 -9.65 -8.44 12.00
N TRP A 64 -8.37 -8.67 11.69
CA TRP A 64 -7.94 -9.45 10.53
C TRP A 64 -8.58 -10.84 10.47
N GLY A 65 -8.69 -11.54 11.60
CA GLY A 65 -9.33 -12.85 11.69
C GLY A 65 -10.80 -12.90 11.23
N LYS A 66 -11.48 -11.76 11.21
CA LYS A 66 -12.89 -11.61 10.81
C LYS A 66 -13.02 -10.96 9.43
N ASP A 67 -11.91 -10.61 8.79
CA ASP A 67 -11.91 -9.92 7.51
C ASP A 67 -12.32 -10.88 6.39
N LYS A 68 -13.18 -10.39 5.47
CA LYS A 68 -13.69 -11.18 4.35
C LYS A 68 -12.61 -11.60 3.34
N TYR A 69 -11.46 -10.93 3.33
CA TYR A 69 -10.31 -11.25 2.50
C TYR A 69 -9.28 -12.12 3.23
N ASN A 70 -9.51 -12.43 4.52
CA ASN A 70 -8.70 -13.37 5.29
C ASN A 70 -9.30 -14.78 5.24
N GLN A 71 -9.77 -15.18 4.06
CA GLN A 71 -10.23 -16.54 3.79
C GLN A 71 -9.12 -17.33 3.08
N PRO A 72 -8.97 -18.64 3.37
CA PRO A 72 -7.93 -19.48 2.76
C PRO A 72 -8.06 -19.61 1.24
#